data_AF-A0A0G1KEC5-F1
#
_entry.id   AF-A0A0G1KEC5-F1
#
_cell.length_a   1.000
_cell.length_b   1.000
_cell.length_c   1.000
_cell.angle_alpha   90.00
_cell.angle_beta   90.00
_cell.angle_gamma   90.00
#
_symmetry.space_group_name_H-M   'P 1'
#
loop_
_entity.id
_entity.type
_entity.pdbx_description
1 polymer ?
#
loop_
_entity_poly.entity_id
_entity_poly.type
_entity_poly.pdbx_seq_one_letter_code
_entity_poly.pdbx_strand_id
1 'polypeptide(L)'
;MATLTESAEQARKAIKYGGIAMVTISLLWYMGIAAIAYYNKLYPPAPPPPTVDFGQLNPIAFPENPQKPTLVLELPTGQIPAFPDRMIVYRAPTRRSGFADPDKAIEVATDLGFLFKPEQPTETRYVWTLQDQLASKLDMNIISGHFMLTRQWQNNPALAAMANFTSQQAVITEAENYFKKINLLPNDAIGAEKITPLKDDVGKLINALSLSDADFVQIDLFRKDIEEINPESDKKEVIASYPFYRTDPGKGLIRIIFSGGRSVAEKYIFVDYGYTTVQYDNNGTYPIKTGEEAWAELSSGGGFVTLSSPDSGEIKIRKVFLGYYDAEQSQNYAMPIYIFLGDKGLVAYVSAVKEEWVKK
;
A
#
# COMPACT_ATOMS: atom_id res chain seq x y z
N MET A 1 -59.91 -32.00 44.60
CA MET A 1 -59.69 -30.55 44.69
C MET A 1 -58.58 -30.33 45.69
N ALA A 2 -57.43 -29.78 45.28
CA ALA A 2 -56.33 -29.52 46.22
C ALA A 2 -56.79 -28.49 47.27
N THR A 3 -56.48 -28.75 48.54
CA THR A 3 -56.79 -27.80 49.62
C THR A 3 -55.86 -26.60 49.52
N LEU A 4 -56.32 -25.40 49.92
CA LEU A 4 -55.51 -24.17 49.87
C LEU A 4 -54.16 -24.32 50.61
N THR A 5 -54.11 -25.19 51.61
CA THR A 5 -52.92 -25.48 52.42
C THR A 5 -51.90 -26.36 51.69
N GLU A 6 -52.32 -27.43 51.00
CA GLU A 6 -51.42 -28.28 50.21
C GLU A 6 -50.78 -27.50 49.06
N SER A 7 -51.57 -26.66 48.38
CA SER A 7 -51.09 -25.79 47.31
C SER A 7 -50.02 -24.80 47.81
N ALA A 8 -50.19 -24.24 49.01
CA ALA A 8 -49.22 -23.32 49.61
C ALA A 8 -47.90 -24.01 50.02
N GLU A 9 -47.97 -25.25 50.52
CA GLU A 9 -46.77 -26.02 50.87
C GLU A 9 -45.97 -26.44 49.63
N GLN A 10 -46.68 -26.86 48.58
CA GLN A 10 -46.08 -27.21 47.29
C GLN A 10 -45.44 -25.99 46.62
N ALA A 11 -46.08 -24.81 46.70
CA ALA A 11 -45.52 -23.56 46.22
C ALA A 11 -44.23 -23.16 46.96
N ARG A 12 -44.16 -23.28 48.30
CA ARG A 12 -42.92 -23.00 49.05
C ARG A 12 -41.77 -23.93 48.66
N LYS A 13 -42.05 -25.23 48.47
CA LYS A 13 -41.05 -26.20 47.99
C LYS A 13 -40.59 -25.84 46.57
N ALA A 14 -41.53 -25.52 45.68
CA ALA A 14 -41.22 -25.11 44.32
C ALA A 14 -40.35 -23.83 44.27
N ILE A 15 -40.65 -22.81 45.08
CA ILE A 15 -39.85 -21.59 45.17
C ILE A 15 -38.44 -21.88 45.71
N LYS A 16 -38.33 -22.68 46.78
CA LYS A 16 -37.03 -23.01 47.39
C LYS A 16 -36.14 -23.78 46.42
N TYR A 17 -36.66 -24.84 45.81
CA TYR A 17 -35.88 -25.65 44.86
C TYR A 17 -35.70 -24.97 43.51
N GLY A 18 -36.67 -24.17 43.06
CA GLY A 18 -36.59 -23.36 41.86
C GLY A 18 -35.50 -22.29 41.95
N GLY A 19 -35.40 -21.59 43.10
CA GLY A 19 -34.32 -20.63 43.34
C GLY A 19 -32.93 -21.29 43.34
N ILE A 20 -32.79 -22.43 44.02
CA ILE A 20 -31.54 -23.21 44.01
C ILE A 20 -31.18 -23.66 42.59
N ALA A 21 -32.15 -24.18 41.83
CA ALA A 21 -31.94 -24.60 40.45
C ALA A 21 -31.51 -23.44 39.56
N MET A 22 -32.15 -22.27 39.69
CA MET A 22 -31.82 -21.08 38.91
C MET A 22 -30.37 -20.61 39.16
N VAL A 23 -29.96 -20.52 40.43
CA VAL A 23 -28.58 -20.15 40.80
C VAL A 23 -27.58 -21.19 40.29
N THR A 24 -27.89 -22.47 40.44
CA THR A 24 -27.02 -23.57 40.00
C THR A 24 -26.83 -23.56 38.48
N ILE A 25 -27.91 -23.40 37.72
CA ILE A 25 -27.86 -23.31 36.25
C ILE A 25 -27.06 -22.08 35.81
N SER A 26 -27.24 -20.95 36.50
CA SER A 26 -26.51 -19.72 36.18
C SER A 26 -25.01 -19.88 36.42
N LEU A 27 -24.61 -20.48 37.55
CA LEU A 27 -23.21 -20.79 37.85
C LEU A 27 -22.62 -21.77 36.84
N LEU A 28 -23.33 -22.85 36.50
CA LEU A 28 -22.88 -23.82 35.49
C LEU A 28 -22.71 -23.16 34.11
N TRP A 29 -23.61 -22.25 33.73
CA TRP A 29 -23.53 -21.51 32.48
C TRP A 29 -22.27 -20.63 32.41
N TYR A 30 -22.00 -19.84 33.45
CA TYR A 30 -20.79 -19.01 33.51
C TYR A 30 -19.51 -19.84 33.57
N MET A 31 -19.50 -20.94 34.33
CA MET A 31 -18.37 -21.88 34.34
C MET A 31 -18.15 -22.53 32.98
N GLY A 32 -19.23 -22.89 32.26
CA GLY A 32 -19.15 -23.44 30.92
C GLY A 32 -18.54 -22.45 29.92
N ILE A 33 -19.00 -21.20 29.92
CA ILE A 33 -18.42 -20.14 29.08
C ILE A 33 -16.95 -19.92 29.41
N ALA A 34 -16.60 -19.84 30.71
CA ALA A 34 -15.22 -19.64 31.14
C ALA A 34 -14.33 -20.83 30.75
N ALA A 35 -14.82 -22.06 30.85
CA ALA A 35 -14.10 -23.26 30.45
C ALA A 35 -13.87 -23.32 28.93
N ILE A 36 -14.89 -22.98 28.12
CA ILE A 36 -14.75 -22.90 26.66
C ILE A 36 -13.76 -21.80 26.26
N ALA A 37 -13.87 -20.61 26.85
CA ALA A 37 -12.94 -19.51 26.59
C ALA A 37 -11.49 -19.88 26.98
N TYR A 38 -11.31 -20.55 28.12
CA TYR A 38 -10.01 -21.04 28.56
C TYR A 38 -9.45 -22.13 27.64
N TYR A 39 -10.30 -23.05 27.18
CA TYR A 39 -9.93 -24.10 26.22
C TYR A 39 -9.49 -23.50 24.88
N ASN A 40 -10.29 -22.59 24.30
CA ASN A 40 -9.96 -21.93 23.02
C ASN A 40 -8.69 -21.07 23.11
N LYS A 41 -8.37 -20.52 24.29
CA LYS A 41 -7.12 -19.79 24.52
C LYS A 41 -5.89 -20.71 24.51
N LEU A 42 -6.03 -21.95 24.98
CA LEU A 42 -4.96 -22.95 24.97
C LEU A 42 -4.85 -23.70 23.64
N TYR A 43 -5.98 -23.91 22.97
CA TYR A 43 -6.11 -24.65 21.71
C TYR A 43 -6.95 -23.85 20.72
N PRO A 44 -6.40 -22.77 20.15
CA PRO A 44 -7.11 -22.00 19.15
C PRO A 44 -7.47 -22.91 17.97
N PRO A 45 -8.68 -22.78 17.40
CA PRO A 45 -9.07 -23.56 16.23
C PRO A 45 -8.10 -23.27 15.08
N ALA A 46 -7.74 -24.31 14.33
CA ALA A 46 -6.86 -24.15 13.17
C ALA A 46 -7.47 -23.16 12.17
N PRO A 47 -6.68 -22.27 11.57
CA PRO A 47 -7.18 -21.32 10.58
C PRO A 47 -7.84 -22.07 9.41
N PRO A 48 -8.95 -21.55 8.86
CA PRO A 48 -9.66 -22.19 7.75
C PRO A 48 -8.72 -22.36 6.56
N PRO A 49 -8.77 -23.47 5.78
CA PRO A 49 -7.81 -23.77 4.70
C PRO A 49 -7.73 -22.64 3.65
N PRO A 50 -6.61 -22.51 2.90
CA PRO A 50 -6.44 -21.48 1.89
C PRO A 50 -7.48 -21.68 0.79
N THR A 51 -8.18 -20.61 0.42
CA THR A 51 -9.31 -20.69 -0.52
C THR A 51 -8.87 -20.83 -1.97
N VAL A 52 -7.69 -20.30 -2.32
CA VAL A 52 -7.11 -20.33 -3.68
C VAL A 52 -8.11 -19.92 -4.78
N ASP A 53 -8.89 -18.87 -4.51
CA ASP A 53 -10.07 -18.47 -5.30
C ASP A 53 -9.79 -18.10 -6.76
N PHE A 54 -8.53 -17.79 -7.10
CA PHE A 54 -8.10 -17.46 -8.46
C PHE A 54 -7.34 -18.60 -9.16
N GLY A 55 -7.19 -19.76 -8.51
CA GLY A 55 -6.38 -20.86 -9.02
C GLY A 55 -4.90 -20.47 -9.14
N GLN A 56 -4.23 -20.92 -10.19
CA GLN A 56 -2.83 -20.53 -10.41
C GLN A 56 -2.71 -19.06 -10.82
N LEU A 57 -1.85 -18.34 -10.11
CA LEU A 57 -1.57 -16.93 -10.30
C LEU A 57 -0.51 -16.71 -11.38
N ASN A 58 -0.57 -15.58 -12.07
CA ASN A 58 0.55 -15.16 -12.90
C ASN A 58 1.70 -14.71 -11.99
N PRO A 59 2.97 -15.00 -12.33
CA PRO A 59 4.11 -14.58 -11.53
C PRO A 59 4.19 -13.06 -11.44
N ILE A 60 4.75 -12.57 -10.33
CA ILE A 60 5.07 -11.15 -10.17
C ILE A 60 6.13 -10.79 -11.22
N ALA A 61 5.82 -9.81 -12.06
CA ALA A 61 6.77 -9.28 -13.03
C ALA A 61 7.72 -8.30 -12.33
N PHE A 62 8.83 -8.83 -11.78
CA PHE A 62 9.92 -8.00 -11.30
C PHE A 62 10.73 -7.45 -12.48
N PRO A 63 11.16 -6.17 -12.43
CA PRO A 63 12.09 -5.64 -13.42
C PRO A 63 13.41 -6.41 -13.42
N GLU A 64 14.04 -6.51 -14.59
CA GLU A 64 15.35 -7.12 -14.69
C GLU A 64 16.39 -6.25 -13.98
N ASN A 65 17.14 -6.86 -13.05
CA ASN A 65 18.34 -6.26 -12.49
C ASN A 65 19.52 -7.23 -12.72
N PRO A 66 20.44 -6.90 -13.64
CA PRO A 66 21.55 -7.79 -14.00
C PRO A 66 22.62 -7.89 -12.90
N GLN A 67 22.64 -7.00 -11.91
CA GLN A 67 23.66 -6.97 -10.87
C GLN A 67 23.03 -7.26 -9.51
N LYS A 68 23.49 -8.33 -8.87
CA LYS A 68 23.06 -8.74 -7.54
C LYS A 68 24.27 -8.84 -6.61
N PRO A 69 24.30 -8.08 -5.50
CA PRO A 69 25.37 -8.19 -4.50
C PRO A 69 25.28 -9.53 -3.76
N THR A 70 26.36 -9.92 -3.09
CA THR A 70 26.34 -11.10 -2.21
C THR A 70 25.59 -10.73 -0.93
N LEU A 71 24.55 -11.49 -0.59
CA LEU A 71 23.69 -11.21 0.57
C LEU A 71 24.03 -12.14 1.73
N VAL A 72 24.13 -11.57 2.93
CA VAL A 72 24.32 -12.31 4.18
C VAL A 72 23.21 -11.93 5.15
N LEU A 73 22.60 -12.91 5.80
CA LEU A 73 21.52 -12.68 6.75
C LEU A 73 22.09 -12.39 8.15
N GLU A 74 21.88 -11.18 8.66
CA GLU A 74 22.29 -10.76 10.02
C GLU A 74 21.14 -10.05 10.74
N LEU A 75 20.17 -10.84 11.19
CA LEU A 75 19.01 -10.33 11.92
C LEU A 75 19.35 -10.04 13.39
N PRO A 76 18.74 -9.02 14.02
CA PRO A 76 18.96 -8.70 15.43
C PRO A 76 18.70 -9.87 16.38
N THR A 77 17.72 -10.72 16.04
CA THR A 77 17.34 -11.93 16.79
C THR A 77 18.18 -13.15 16.43
N GLY A 78 18.98 -13.09 15.36
CA GLY A 78 19.72 -14.23 14.80
C GLY A 78 18.85 -15.28 14.10
N GLN A 79 17.53 -15.11 14.07
CA GLN A 79 16.57 -16.04 13.47
C GLN A 79 15.53 -15.28 12.66
N ILE A 80 15.05 -15.89 11.58
CA ILE A 80 13.97 -15.33 10.77
C ILE A 80 12.67 -15.36 11.62
N PRO A 81 11.89 -14.26 11.65
CA PRO A 81 10.63 -14.23 12.39
C PRO A 81 9.65 -15.31 11.88
N ALA A 82 8.78 -15.77 12.77
CA ALA A 82 7.66 -16.60 12.36
C ALA A 82 6.65 -15.74 11.56
N PHE A 83 6.16 -16.30 10.46
CA PHE A 83 5.19 -15.69 9.56
C PHE A 83 3.92 -16.55 9.49
N PRO A 84 2.76 -15.97 9.12
CA PRO A 84 1.58 -16.77 8.82
C PRO A 84 1.86 -17.77 7.70
N ASP A 85 1.11 -18.87 7.65
CA ASP A 85 1.26 -19.91 6.63
C ASP A 85 0.55 -19.57 5.30
N ARG A 86 -0.19 -18.44 5.29
CA ARG A 86 -0.96 -17.96 4.15
C ARG A 86 -1.13 -16.45 4.18
N MET A 87 -1.40 -15.87 3.02
CA MET A 87 -1.75 -14.46 2.87
C MET A 87 -2.84 -14.26 1.84
N ILE A 88 -3.50 -13.11 1.91
CA ILE A 88 -4.51 -12.70 0.96
C ILE A 88 -3.82 -12.25 -0.33
N VAL A 89 -4.41 -12.62 -1.47
CA VAL A 89 -4.09 -12.07 -2.79
C VAL A 89 -5.30 -11.27 -3.24
N TYR A 90 -5.07 -10.05 -3.72
CA TYR A 90 -6.14 -9.19 -4.23
C TYR A 90 -6.10 -9.15 -5.74
N ARG A 91 -7.26 -8.98 -6.36
CA ARG A 91 -7.34 -8.76 -7.80
C ARG A 91 -6.89 -7.34 -8.15
N ALA A 92 -5.99 -7.20 -9.10
CA ALA A 92 -5.59 -5.93 -9.68
C ALA A 92 -5.95 -5.96 -11.17
N PRO A 93 -7.04 -5.29 -11.60
CA PRO A 93 -7.49 -5.41 -12.99
C PRO A 93 -6.53 -4.70 -13.94
N THR A 94 -6.00 -5.44 -14.92
CA THR A 94 -5.39 -4.85 -16.12
C THR A 94 -6.52 -4.33 -17.02
N ARG A 95 -6.58 -3.01 -17.22
CA ARG A 95 -7.61 -2.40 -18.08
C ARG A 95 -7.28 -2.64 -19.56
N ARG A 96 -8.30 -3.00 -20.33
CA ARG A 96 -8.27 -2.96 -21.80
C ARG A 96 -8.76 -1.59 -22.25
N SER A 97 -8.29 -1.15 -23.43
CA SER A 97 -8.76 0.11 -24.01
C SER A 97 -10.29 0.09 -24.17
N GLY A 98 -10.93 1.17 -23.74
CA GLY A 98 -12.34 1.44 -23.89
C GLY A 98 -12.60 2.71 -24.71
N PHE A 99 -13.81 2.82 -25.28
CA PHE A 99 -14.20 3.96 -26.12
C PHE A 99 -14.15 5.32 -25.41
N ALA A 100 -14.29 5.35 -24.09
CA ALA A 100 -14.28 6.58 -23.29
C ALA A 100 -12.88 7.00 -22.80
N ASP A 101 -11.84 6.20 -23.04
CA ASP A 101 -10.48 6.49 -22.58
C ASP A 101 -9.92 7.80 -23.15
N PRO A 102 -10.11 8.12 -24.45
CA PRO A 102 -9.69 9.41 -25.01
C PRO A 102 -10.36 10.62 -24.32
N ASP A 103 -11.67 10.54 -24.09
CA ASP A 103 -12.42 11.65 -23.50
C ASP A 103 -12.00 11.89 -22.04
N LYS A 104 -11.80 10.82 -21.26
CA LYS A 104 -11.27 10.90 -19.90
C LYS A 104 -9.86 11.49 -19.87
N ALA A 105 -9.00 11.10 -20.81
CA ALA A 105 -7.66 11.65 -20.90
C ALA A 105 -7.68 13.17 -21.19
N ILE A 106 -8.59 13.62 -22.05
CA ILE A 106 -8.81 15.04 -22.33
C ILE A 106 -9.37 15.78 -21.11
N GLU A 107 -10.29 15.17 -20.36
CA GLU A 107 -10.83 15.72 -19.10
C GLU A 107 -9.71 15.92 -18.07
N VAL A 108 -8.90 14.89 -17.82
CA VAL A 108 -7.74 14.98 -16.91
C VAL A 108 -6.75 16.05 -17.38
N ALA A 109 -6.44 16.10 -18.67
CA ALA A 109 -5.55 17.12 -19.23
C ALA A 109 -6.13 18.54 -19.02
N THR A 110 -7.43 18.71 -19.24
CA THR A 110 -8.15 19.98 -19.03
C THR A 110 -8.08 20.43 -17.58
N ASP A 111 -8.31 19.52 -16.64
CA ASP A 111 -8.23 19.77 -15.19
C ASP A 111 -6.81 20.14 -14.71
N LEU A 112 -5.79 19.66 -15.44
CA LEU A 112 -4.37 20.02 -15.25
C LEU A 112 -3.97 21.31 -16.00
N GLY A 113 -4.88 21.92 -16.75
CA GLY A 113 -4.69 23.20 -17.45
C GLY A 113 -4.34 23.10 -18.94
N PHE A 114 -4.47 21.92 -19.56
CA PHE A 114 -4.21 21.71 -20.99
C PHE A 114 -5.54 21.74 -21.78
N LEU A 115 -5.87 22.91 -22.33
CA LEU A 115 -7.16 23.17 -22.99
C LEU A 115 -7.17 22.88 -24.51
N PHE A 116 -6.08 22.36 -25.05
CA PHE A 116 -5.89 22.11 -26.48
C PHE A 116 -5.82 20.62 -26.78
N LYS A 117 -5.88 20.27 -28.07
CA LYS A 117 -5.83 18.86 -28.51
C LYS A 117 -4.42 18.28 -28.33
N PRO A 118 -4.29 17.02 -27.91
CA PRO A 118 -3.00 16.35 -27.83
C PRO A 118 -2.45 16.03 -29.22
N GLU A 119 -1.13 15.92 -29.29
CA GLU A 119 -0.46 15.08 -30.27
C GLU A 119 -0.65 13.61 -29.89
N GLN A 120 -0.83 12.74 -30.89
CA GLN A 120 -1.06 11.31 -30.69
C GLN A 120 0.06 10.50 -31.37
N PRO A 121 1.24 10.37 -30.73
CA PRO A 121 2.33 9.55 -31.29
C PRO A 121 1.94 8.09 -31.53
N THR A 122 1.07 7.54 -30.68
CA THR A 122 0.52 6.18 -30.79
C THR A 122 -0.95 6.18 -30.35
N GLU A 123 -1.69 5.11 -30.66
CA GLU A 123 -3.12 4.97 -30.29
C GLU A 123 -3.38 5.14 -28.78
N THR A 124 -2.42 4.78 -27.94
CA THR A 124 -2.56 4.79 -26.49
C THR A 124 -1.82 5.93 -25.79
N ARG A 125 -1.03 6.73 -26.51
CA ARG A 125 -0.13 7.74 -25.92
C ARG A 125 -0.50 9.12 -26.42
N TYR A 126 -0.96 9.96 -25.52
CA TYR A 126 -1.36 11.34 -25.81
C TYR A 126 -0.37 12.30 -25.17
N VAL A 127 0.04 13.32 -25.92
CA VAL A 127 1.02 14.31 -25.49
C VAL A 127 0.48 15.70 -25.68
N TRP A 128 0.45 16.50 -24.62
CA TRP A 128 0.13 17.93 -24.68
C TRP A 128 1.39 18.75 -24.40
N THR A 129 1.63 19.77 -25.21
CA THR A 129 2.76 20.69 -25.05
C THR A 129 2.28 22.13 -25.06
N LEU A 130 2.57 22.88 -24.00
CA LEU A 130 2.33 24.32 -23.91
C LEU A 130 3.68 25.04 -24.00
N GLN A 131 3.80 26.03 -24.88
CA GLN A 131 5.04 26.80 -25.11
C GLN A 131 4.96 28.26 -24.57
N ASP A 132 3.98 28.56 -23.72
CA ASP A 132 3.81 29.89 -23.13
C ASP A 132 4.79 30.13 -21.95
N GLN A 133 4.47 31.03 -21.02
CA GLN A 133 5.34 31.49 -19.92
C GLN A 133 6.02 30.38 -19.11
N LEU A 134 5.37 29.23 -18.96
CA LEU A 134 5.94 28.06 -18.32
C LEU A 134 5.79 26.85 -19.25
N ALA A 135 6.82 26.62 -20.07
CA ALA A 135 6.82 25.52 -21.03
C ALA A 135 6.51 24.21 -20.30
N SER A 136 5.45 23.53 -20.73
CA SER A 136 4.87 22.40 -20.02
C SER A 136 4.60 21.24 -20.96
N LYS A 137 4.82 20.01 -20.48
CA LYS A 137 4.51 18.77 -21.18
C LYS A 137 3.69 17.85 -20.29
N LEU A 138 2.59 17.32 -20.81
CA LEU A 138 1.84 16.22 -20.23
C LEU A 138 1.92 15.02 -21.17
N ASP A 139 2.46 13.90 -20.71
CA ASP A 139 2.62 12.65 -21.47
C ASP A 139 1.80 11.56 -20.77
N MET A 140 0.74 11.06 -21.42
CA MET A 140 -0.24 10.17 -20.79
C MET A 140 -0.46 8.90 -21.61
N ASN A 141 -0.54 7.76 -20.92
CA ASN A 141 -1.12 6.54 -21.46
C ASN A 141 -2.62 6.53 -21.15
N ILE A 142 -3.47 6.63 -22.19
CA ILE A 142 -4.91 6.79 -22.01
C ILE A 142 -5.60 5.52 -21.48
N ILE A 143 -4.99 4.35 -21.63
CA ILE A 143 -5.57 3.07 -21.15
C ILE A 143 -5.30 2.90 -19.65
N SER A 144 -4.04 3.07 -19.23
CA SER A 144 -3.69 2.92 -17.81
C SER A 144 -4.04 4.17 -17.00
N GLY A 145 -4.16 5.33 -17.64
CA GLY A 145 -4.27 6.63 -16.98
C GLY A 145 -2.94 7.09 -16.36
N HIS A 146 -1.83 6.37 -16.60
CA HIS A 146 -0.52 6.80 -16.10
C HIS A 146 -0.07 8.02 -16.89
N PHE A 147 0.47 9.03 -16.21
CA PHE A 147 0.98 10.21 -16.89
C PHE A 147 2.15 10.85 -16.17
N MET A 148 2.91 11.63 -16.93
CA MET A 148 3.94 12.51 -16.40
C MET A 148 3.67 13.94 -16.88
N LEU A 149 3.53 14.86 -15.92
CA LEU A 149 3.50 16.30 -16.12
C LEU A 149 4.87 16.87 -15.75
N THR A 150 5.45 17.65 -16.65
CA THR A 150 6.70 18.37 -16.39
C THR A 150 6.58 19.82 -16.85
N ARG A 151 6.99 20.75 -16.00
CA ARG A 151 7.02 22.18 -16.30
C ARG A 151 8.44 22.71 -16.15
N GLN A 152 8.90 23.51 -17.11
CA GLN A 152 10.25 24.07 -17.18
C GLN A 152 10.41 25.27 -16.24
N TRP A 153 10.36 24.99 -14.93
CA TRP A 153 10.43 26.01 -13.87
C TRP A 153 11.76 26.78 -13.87
N GLN A 154 12.82 26.23 -14.45
CA GLN A 154 14.13 26.87 -14.59
C GLN A 154 14.08 28.18 -15.39
N ASN A 155 13.09 28.32 -16.28
CA ASN A 155 12.89 29.54 -17.06
C ASN A 155 12.14 30.62 -16.27
N ASN A 156 11.67 30.32 -15.05
CA ASN A 156 11.00 31.25 -14.16
C ASN A 156 11.54 31.17 -12.72
N PRO A 157 12.69 31.83 -12.44
CA PRO A 157 13.31 31.83 -11.11
C PRO A 157 12.41 32.41 -10.00
N ALA A 158 11.39 33.20 -10.35
CA ALA A 158 10.45 33.75 -9.37
C ALA A 158 9.65 32.65 -8.65
N LEU A 159 9.50 31.45 -9.24
CA LEU A 159 8.83 30.32 -8.61
C LEU A 159 9.50 29.87 -7.31
N ALA A 160 10.84 29.81 -7.30
CA ALA A 160 11.63 29.50 -6.12
C ALA A 160 11.49 30.61 -5.07
N ALA A 161 11.61 31.87 -5.50
CA ALA A 161 11.50 33.03 -4.60
C ALA A 161 10.11 33.22 -3.97
N MET A 162 9.07 32.61 -4.55
CA MET A 162 7.70 32.63 -4.00
C MET A 162 7.47 31.58 -2.91
N ALA A 163 8.43 30.70 -2.63
CA ALA A 163 8.30 29.65 -1.63
C ALA A 163 8.01 30.20 -0.24
N ASN A 164 6.97 29.69 0.40
CA ASN A 164 6.61 30.02 1.78
C ASN A 164 5.98 28.81 2.47
N PHE A 165 6.77 27.75 2.60
CA PHE A 165 6.34 26.49 3.20
C PHE A 165 6.55 26.52 4.71
N THR A 166 5.47 26.73 5.46
CA THR A 166 5.51 26.84 6.92
C THR A 166 5.06 25.59 7.66
N SER A 167 4.29 24.71 7.00
CA SER A 167 3.74 23.50 7.58
C SER A 167 3.66 22.36 6.57
N GLN A 168 4.23 21.21 6.93
CA GLN A 168 4.14 19.97 6.17
C GLN A 168 2.68 19.56 5.95
N GLN A 169 1.87 19.60 7.00
CA GLN A 169 0.45 19.23 6.93
C GLN A 169 -0.34 20.15 6.01
N ALA A 170 -0.03 21.44 5.99
CA ALA A 170 -0.70 22.39 5.10
C ALA A 170 -0.41 22.07 3.63
N VAL A 171 0.85 21.77 3.31
CA VAL A 171 1.27 21.40 1.94
C VAL A 171 0.61 20.09 1.50
N ILE A 172 0.56 19.07 2.36
CA ILE A 172 -0.15 17.80 2.08
C ILE A 172 -1.62 18.06 1.83
N THR A 173 -2.28 18.75 2.77
CA THR A 173 -3.72 19.00 2.70
C THR A 173 -4.09 19.78 1.43
N GLU A 174 -3.25 20.74 1.03
CA GLU A 174 -3.46 21.49 -0.20
C GLU A 174 -3.34 20.61 -1.45
N ALA A 175 -2.29 19.80 -1.55
CA ALA A 175 -2.11 18.87 -2.65
C ALA A 175 -3.24 17.83 -2.71
N GLU A 176 -3.59 17.23 -1.58
CA GLU A 176 -4.69 16.27 -1.48
C GLU A 176 -6.02 16.89 -1.92
N ASN A 177 -6.34 18.09 -1.46
CA ASN A 177 -7.58 18.77 -1.83
C ASN A 177 -7.66 19.04 -3.34
N TYR A 178 -6.55 19.45 -3.97
CA TYR A 178 -6.51 19.66 -5.41
C TYR A 178 -6.67 18.35 -6.18
N PHE A 179 -5.87 17.33 -5.86
CA PHE A 179 -5.93 16.03 -6.55
C PHE A 179 -7.28 15.32 -6.32
N LYS A 180 -7.89 15.49 -5.15
CA LYS A 180 -9.25 15.01 -4.88
C LYS A 180 -10.29 15.74 -5.73
N LYS A 181 -10.16 17.06 -5.90
CA LYS A 181 -11.08 17.86 -6.74
C LYS A 181 -11.10 17.40 -8.19
N ILE A 182 -9.93 17.01 -8.73
CA ILE A 182 -9.79 16.53 -10.12
C ILE A 182 -9.86 14.99 -10.22
N ASN A 183 -10.38 14.32 -9.20
CA ASN A 183 -10.57 12.86 -9.15
C ASN A 183 -9.29 12.03 -9.38
N LEU A 184 -8.12 12.57 -9.05
CA LEU A 184 -6.83 11.90 -9.13
C LEU A 184 -6.29 11.43 -7.77
N LEU A 185 -7.01 11.64 -6.66
CA LEU A 185 -6.59 11.13 -5.34
C LEU A 185 -7.43 9.91 -4.93
N PRO A 186 -6.91 8.68 -5.08
CA PRO A 186 -7.61 7.47 -4.64
C PRO A 186 -7.54 7.29 -3.11
N ASN A 187 -8.58 6.68 -2.53
CA ASN A 187 -8.74 6.56 -1.07
C ASN A 187 -7.65 5.73 -0.38
N ASP A 188 -7.02 4.81 -1.13
CA ASP A 188 -5.93 3.96 -0.70
C ASP A 188 -4.55 4.63 -0.81
N ALA A 189 -4.47 5.91 -1.19
CA ALA A 189 -3.22 6.69 -1.22
C ALA A 189 -3.20 7.90 -0.25
N ILE A 190 -4.29 8.13 0.50
CA ILE A 190 -4.43 9.26 1.44
C ILE A 190 -3.71 8.95 2.76
N GLY A 191 -2.96 9.87 3.35
CA GLY A 191 -2.37 9.65 4.69
C GLY A 191 -1.18 8.66 4.74
N ALA A 192 -0.64 8.28 3.59
CA ALA A 192 0.57 7.47 3.44
C ALA A 192 1.60 8.23 2.61
N GLU A 193 2.03 9.40 3.08
CA GLU A 193 2.88 10.32 2.33
C GLU A 193 4.29 10.49 2.92
N LYS A 194 5.22 10.83 2.03
CA LYS A 194 6.55 11.31 2.39
C LYS A 194 6.78 12.68 1.79
N ILE A 195 7.15 13.63 2.64
CA ILE A 195 7.59 14.96 2.20
C ILE A 195 9.11 15.01 2.12
N THR A 196 9.61 15.51 0.99
CA THR A 196 11.02 15.83 0.80
C THR A 196 11.16 17.31 0.43
N PRO A 197 11.71 18.16 1.31
CA PRO A 197 12.05 19.54 1.00
C PRO A 197 13.13 19.61 -0.08
N LEU A 198 12.93 20.46 -1.08
CA LEU A 198 13.84 20.62 -2.22
C LEU A 198 14.23 22.09 -2.40
N LYS A 199 15.44 22.33 -2.89
CA LYS A 199 15.93 23.66 -3.26
C LYS A 199 16.54 23.65 -4.66
N ASP A 200 16.54 24.81 -5.30
CA ASP A 200 17.23 25.00 -6.56
C ASP A 200 18.74 25.13 -6.34
N ASP A 201 19.50 24.27 -7.00
CA ASP A 201 20.94 24.36 -7.15
C ASP A 201 21.29 24.34 -8.63
N VAL A 202 21.41 25.54 -9.21
CA VAL A 202 21.81 25.77 -10.61
C VAL A 202 20.92 24.99 -11.60
N GLY A 203 19.59 25.12 -11.44
CA GLY A 203 18.58 24.51 -12.31
C GLY A 203 18.31 23.03 -12.01
N LYS A 204 18.82 22.51 -10.89
CA LYS A 204 18.58 21.15 -10.40
C LYS A 204 17.94 21.19 -9.03
N LEU A 205 16.99 20.29 -8.80
CA LEU A 205 16.40 20.13 -7.48
C LEU A 205 17.29 19.21 -6.63
N ILE A 206 17.74 19.71 -5.50
CA ILE A 206 18.48 18.95 -4.48
C ILE A 206 17.75 19.00 -3.14
N ASN A 207 18.04 18.07 -2.23
CA ASN A 207 17.44 18.07 -0.91
C ASN A 207 17.81 19.34 -0.14
N ALA A 208 16.79 20.06 0.35
CA ALA A 208 16.96 21.15 1.30
C ALA A 208 17.13 20.61 2.73
N LEU A 209 17.74 21.40 3.61
CA LEU A 209 17.97 20.98 5.00
C LEU A 209 16.69 20.97 5.83
N SER A 210 15.72 21.80 5.45
CA SER A 210 14.45 21.94 6.15
C SER A 210 13.37 22.48 5.21
N LEU A 211 12.12 22.43 5.66
CA LEU A 211 10.99 23.00 4.91
C LEU A 211 11.13 24.52 4.73
N SER A 212 11.72 25.23 5.71
CA SER A 212 11.91 26.67 5.66
C SER A 212 13.04 27.13 4.73
N ASP A 213 13.94 26.21 4.35
CA ASP A 213 15.02 26.40 3.37
C ASP A 213 14.63 25.89 1.97
N ALA A 214 13.38 25.47 1.79
CA ALA A 214 12.94 24.80 0.58
C ALA A 214 12.32 25.80 -0.41
N ASP A 215 12.79 25.75 -1.65
CA ASP A 215 12.18 26.45 -2.79
C ASP A 215 11.00 25.65 -3.37
N PHE A 216 11.05 24.33 -3.20
CA PHE A 216 10.05 23.38 -3.68
C PHE A 216 9.81 22.27 -2.66
N VAL A 217 8.68 21.60 -2.76
CA VAL A 217 8.36 20.46 -1.91
C VAL A 217 7.96 19.28 -2.78
N GLN A 218 8.66 18.15 -2.63
CA GLN A 218 8.22 16.89 -3.19
C GLN A 218 7.32 16.16 -2.20
N ILE A 219 6.20 15.66 -2.69
CA ILE A 219 5.28 14.78 -1.99
C ILE A 219 5.24 13.46 -2.75
N ASP A 220 5.59 12.37 -2.08
CA ASP A 220 5.38 11.02 -2.56
C ASP A 220 4.19 10.42 -1.80
N LEU A 221 3.10 10.13 -2.50
CA LEU A 221 1.97 9.39 -1.95
C LEU A 221 2.22 7.90 -2.18
N PHE A 222 2.09 7.10 -1.14
CA PHE A 222 2.20 5.64 -1.17
C PHE A 222 0.83 5.01 -0.92
N ARG A 223 0.72 3.73 -1.25
CA ARG A 223 -0.49 2.99 -0.99
C ARG A 223 -0.51 2.66 0.50
N LYS A 224 -1.66 2.84 1.13
CA LYS A 224 -1.90 2.46 2.52
C LYS A 224 -1.55 1.00 2.74
N ASP A 225 -0.94 0.74 3.88
CA ASP A 225 -0.74 -0.60 4.38
C ASP A 225 -2.07 -1.34 4.50
N ILE A 226 -2.02 -2.66 4.29
CA ILE A 226 -3.12 -3.53 4.65
C ILE A 226 -3.00 -3.85 6.13
N GLU A 227 -3.96 -3.36 6.90
CA GLU A 227 -4.09 -3.66 8.32
C GLU A 227 -4.91 -4.94 8.52
N GLU A 228 -4.34 -5.89 9.24
CA GLU A 228 -5.05 -7.04 9.76
C GLU A 228 -5.63 -6.68 11.13
N ILE A 229 -6.94 -6.74 11.25
CA ILE A 229 -7.67 -6.34 12.45
C ILE A 229 -8.04 -7.59 13.24
N ASN A 230 -7.83 -7.57 14.56
CA ASN A 230 -8.28 -8.64 15.45
C ASN A 230 -9.82 -8.75 15.39
N PRO A 231 -10.39 -9.88 14.90
CA PRO A 231 -11.84 -10.04 14.78
C PRO A 231 -12.55 -10.07 16.14
N GLU A 232 -11.83 -10.37 17.23
CA GLU A 232 -12.37 -10.42 18.59
C GLU A 232 -12.28 -9.07 19.32
N SER A 233 -11.66 -8.05 18.71
CA SER A 233 -11.45 -6.74 19.34
C SER A 233 -12.56 -5.74 18.97
N ASP A 234 -13.36 -5.35 19.96
CA ASP A 234 -14.36 -4.27 19.81
C ASP A 234 -13.74 -2.92 19.39
N LYS A 235 -12.43 -2.74 19.59
CA LYS A 235 -11.68 -1.52 19.29
C LYS A 235 -11.00 -1.53 17.93
N LYS A 236 -11.22 -2.57 17.10
CA LYS A 236 -10.52 -2.77 15.81
C LYS A 236 -9.00 -2.66 15.95
N GLU A 237 -8.45 -3.37 16.93
CA GLU A 237 -7.01 -3.39 17.15
C GLU A 237 -6.28 -4.03 15.96
N VAL A 238 -5.27 -3.33 15.44
CA VAL A 238 -4.40 -3.80 14.35
C VAL A 238 -3.39 -4.79 14.92
N ILE A 239 -3.41 -6.03 14.44
CA ILE A 239 -2.50 -7.10 14.85
C ILE A 239 -1.31 -7.25 13.92
N ALA A 240 -1.47 -6.87 12.64
CA ALA A 240 -0.39 -6.82 11.67
C ALA A 240 -0.65 -5.70 10.67
N SER A 241 0.43 -5.11 10.15
CA SER A 241 0.38 -4.12 9.06
C SER A 241 1.29 -4.59 7.94
N TYR A 242 0.75 -4.71 6.74
CA TYR A 242 1.45 -5.20 5.55
C TYR A 242 1.62 -4.04 4.55
N PRO A 243 2.83 -3.45 4.46
CA PRO A 243 3.08 -2.31 3.61
C PRO A 243 3.17 -2.69 2.13
N PHE A 244 2.92 -1.71 1.27
CA PHE A 244 3.18 -1.84 -0.16
C PHE A 244 4.56 -1.30 -0.53
N TYR A 245 5.32 -2.10 -1.27
CA TYR A 245 6.64 -1.74 -1.77
C TYR A 245 6.64 -1.70 -3.29
N ARG A 246 7.13 -0.59 -3.85
CA ARG A 246 7.31 -0.39 -5.29
C ARG A 246 8.69 -0.87 -5.74
N THR A 247 8.89 -0.94 -7.06
CA THR A 247 10.20 -1.17 -7.68
C THR A 247 11.29 -0.28 -7.08
N ASP A 248 11.00 1.02 -6.96
CA ASP A 248 11.79 1.99 -6.21
C ASP A 248 11.04 2.30 -4.89
N PRO A 249 11.53 1.81 -3.73
CA PRO A 249 10.90 2.06 -2.44
C PRO A 249 10.86 3.55 -2.08
N GLY A 250 11.72 4.37 -2.67
CA GLY A 250 11.77 5.81 -2.43
C GLY A 250 10.76 6.62 -3.26
N LYS A 251 10.05 5.97 -4.20
CA LYS A 251 9.12 6.61 -5.13
C LYS A 251 7.68 6.24 -4.82
N GLY A 252 6.84 7.24 -4.62
CA GLY A 252 5.40 7.06 -4.44
C GLY A 252 4.66 6.63 -5.72
N LEU A 253 3.42 6.18 -5.57
CA LEU A 253 2.49 5.96 -6.69
C LEU A 253 2.05 7.26 -7.34
N ILE A 254 2.02 8.34 -6.59
CA ILE A 254 1.83 9.70 -7.09
C ILE A 254 2.95 10.55 -6.50
N ARG A 255 3.85 11.03 -7.35
CA ARG A 255 4.90 11.97 -6.96
C ARG A 255 4.54 13.34 -7.49
N ILE A 256 4.52 14.33 -6.61
CA ILE A 256 4.18 15.72 -6.93
C ILE A 256 5.35 16.59 -6.49
N ILE A 257 5.79 17.52 -7.34
CA ILE A 257 6.69 18.60 -6.92
C ILE A 257 5.93 19.91 -6.99
N PHE A 258 5.91 20.56 -5.84
CA PHE A 258 5.12 21.73 -5.52
C PHE A 258 6.02 22.97 -5.40
N SER A 259 5.58 24.13 -5.89
CA SER A 259 6.26 25.41 -5.79
C SER A 259 5.45 26.43 -4.97
N GLY A 260 6.04 27.59 -4.66
CA GLY A 260 5.34 28.72 -4.05
C GLY A 260 4.37 29.48 -4.98
N GLY A 261 4.20 29.04 -6.23
CA GLY A 261 3.34 29.68 -7.22
C GLY A 261 1.88 29.83 -6.79
N ARG A 262 1.18 30.83 -7.33
CA ARG A 262 -0.22 31.12 -6.94
C ARG A 262 -1.23 30.41 -7.82
N SER A 263 -0.94 30.30 -9.12
CA SER A 263 -1.79 29.57 -10.06
C SER A 263 -1.53 28.06 -10.00
N VAL A 264 -2.50 27.24 -10.39
CA VAL A 264 -2.33 25.79 -10.54
C VAL A 264 -1.18 25.47 -11.51
N ALA A 265 -1.01 26.28 -12.56
CA ALA A 265 0.04 26.14 -13.57
C ALA A 265 1.46 26.34 -13.01
N GLU A 266 1.62 27.21 -12.03
CA GLU A 266 2.91 27.48 -11.40
C GLU A 266 3.18 26.55 -10.22
N LYS A 267 2.13 26.18 -9.51
CA LYS A 267 2.17 25.44 -8.25
C LYS A 267 2.64 23.99 -8.41
N TYR A 268 2.13 23.28 -9.41
CA TYR A 268 2.47 21.86 -9.65
C TYR A 268 3.47 21.74 -10.79
N ILE A 269 4.78 21.79 -10.49
CA ILE A 269 5.81 21.83 -11.55
C ILE A 269 6.16 20.43 -12.08
N PHE A 270 5.87 19.38 -11.31
CA PHE A 270 6.05 18.00 -11.73
C PHE A 270 4.96 17.13 -11.11
N VAL A 271 4.43 16.19 -11.90
CA VAL A 271 3.56 15.12 -11.41
C VAL A 271 3.93 13.83 -12.14
N ASP A 272 4.24 12.77 -11.41
CA ASP A 272 4.32 11.41 -11.93
C ASP A 272 3.20 10.60 -11.30
N TYR A 273 2.23 10.21 -12.14
CA TYR A 273 1.03 9.52 -11.74
C TYR A 273 1.08 8.08 -12.24
N GLY A 274 1.41 7.15 -11.35
CA GLY A 274 1.56 5.72 -11.61
C GLY A 274 0.65 4.88 -10.71
N TYR A 275 -0.59 5.34 -10.49
CA TYR A 275 -1.59 4.62 -9.69
C TYR A 275 -2.24 3.49 -10.49
N THR A 276 -2.24 2.30 -9.91
CA THR A 276 -3.00 1.14 -10.40
C THR A 276 -4.09 0.75 -9.40
N THR A 277 -5.26 0.33 -9.89
CA THR A 277 -6.36 -0.06 -9.00
C THR A 277 -6.15 -1.45 -8.40
N VAL A 278 -6.49 -1.61 -7.12
CA VAL A 278 -6.61 -2.91 -6.43
C VAL A 278 -8.05 -3.08 -5.95
N GLN A 279 -8.64 -4.25 -6.20
CA GLN A 279 -9.99 -4.60 -5.74
C GLN A 279 -9.90 -5.35 -4.41
N TYR A 280 -9.95 -4.62 -3.30
CA TYR A 280 -9.80 -5.19 -1.96
C TYR A 280 -10.91 -6.19 -1.60
N ASP A 281 -12.12 -6.01 -2.14
CA ASP A 281 -13.27 -6.91 -1.95
C ASP A 281 -13.21 -8.18 -2.80
N ASN A 282 -12.32 -8.23 -3.80
CA ASN A 282 -12.14 -9.38 -4.68
C ASN A 282 -10.78 -10.01 -4.38
N ASN A 283 -10.79 -10.96 -3.45
CA ASN A 283 -9.59 -11.53 -2.88
C ASN A 283 -9.73 -13.04 -2.64
N GLY A 284 -8.60 -13.70 -2.39
CA GLY A 284 -8.54 -15.09 -1.96
C GLY A 284 -7.28 -15.39 -1.19
N THR A 285 -7.29 -16.44 -0.37
CA THR A 285 -6.17 -16.79 0.52
C THR A 285 -5.27 -17.85 -0.12
N TYR A 286 -3.96 -17.62 -0.10
CA TYR A 286 -2.96 -18.49 -0.72
C TYR A 286 -1.90 -18.95 0.27
N PRO A 287 -1.44 -20.22 0.20
CA PRO A 287 -0.26 -20.65 0.94
C PRO A 287 0.96 -19.82 0.58
N ILE A 288 1.73 -19.41 1.59
CA ILE A 288 3.00 -18.72 1.39
C ILE A 288 4.19 -19.62 1.79
N LYS A 289 5.35 -19.32 1.22
CA LYS A 289 6.65 -19.87 1.60
C LYS A 289 6.95 -19.55 3.07
N THR A 290 7.82 -20.32 3.72
CA THR A 290 8.41 -19.87 4.98
C THR A 290 9.43 -18.76 4.73
N GLY A 291 9.82 -18.03 5.78
CA GLY A 291 10.85 -17.01 5.65
C GLY A 291 12.22 -17.60 5.27
N GLU A 292 12.52 -18.82 5.70
CA GLU A 292 13.72 -19.57 5.32
C GLU A 292 13.71 -19.96 3.85
N GLU A 293 12.57 -20.43 3.33
CA GLU A 293 12.40 -20.74 1.90
C GLU A 293 12.60 -19.48 1.05
N ALA A 294 12.01 -18.35 1.45
CA ALA A 294 12.18 -17.07 0.77
C ALA A 294 13.63 -16.56 0.82
N TRP A 295 14.33 -16.75 1.95
CA TRP A 295 15.75 -16.42 2.07
C TRP A 295 16.63 -17.30 1.19
N ALA A 296 16.35 -18.61 1.11
CA ALA A 296 17.06 -19.53 0.23
C ALA A 296 16.88 -19.15 -1.25
N GLU A 297 15.66 -18.76 -1.66
CA GLU A 297 15.40 -18.24 -3.00
C GLU A 297 16.19 -16.95 -3.27
N LEU A 298 16.17 -15.99 -2.36
CA LEU A 298 16.89 -14.72 -2.55
C LEU A 298 18.41 -14.94 -2.64
N SER A 299 18.98 -15.74 -1.74
CA SER A 299 20.42 -16.00 -1.66
C SER A 299 20.95 -16.85 -2.83
N SER A 300 20.09 -17.64 -3.47
CA SER A 300 20.41 -18.38 -4.71
C SER A 300 20.28 -17.54 -5.99
N GLY A 301 19.96 -16.24 -5.85
CA GLY A 301 19.84 -15.32 -6.98
C GLY A 301 18.42 -15.22 -7.54
N GLY A 302 17.42 -15.80 -6.88
CA GLY A 302 16.00 -15.54 -7.13
C GLY A 302 15.57 -14.12 -6.71
N GLY A 303 14.27 -13.84 -6.82
CA GLY A 303 13.69 -12.55 -6.46
C GLY A 303 14.28 -11.33 -7.18
N PHE A 304 14.06 -10.17 -6.57
CA PHE A 304 14.44 -8.84 -7.08
C PHE A 304 15.23 -8.06 -6.04
N VAL A 305 16.25 -7.33 -6.49
CA VAL A 305 17.00 -6.36 -5.67
C VAL A 305 16.80 -5.00 -6.31
N THR A 306 16.40 -3.99 -5.53
CA THR A 306 16.07 -2.67 -6.07
C THR A 306 17.28 -2.00 -6.69
N LEU A 307 17.07 -1.18 -7.72
CA LEU A 307 18.13 -0.46 -8.45
C LEU A 307 18.87 0.58 -7.59
N SER A 308 18.28 0.99 -6.46
CA SER A 308 18.90 1.85 -5.46
C SER A 308 19.93 1.13 -4.59
N SER A 309 20.04 -0.19 -4.72
CA SER A 309 20.96 -1.01 -3.93
C SER A 309 22.38 -0.93 -4.50
N PRO A 310 23.42 -1.13 -3.67
CA PRO A 310 24.79 -1.22 -4.17
C PRO A 310 24.98 -2.42 -5.12
N ASP A 311 25.68 -2.15 -6.22
CA ASP A 311 25.89 -3.10 -7.32
C ASP A 311 26.88 -4.24 -7.00
N SER A 312 27.64 -4.12 -5.90
CA SER A 312 28.66 -5.10 -5.54
C SER A 312 29.00 -5.10 -4.06
N GLY A 313 29.64 -6.19 -3.64
CA GLY A 313 30.11 -6.42 -2.29
C GLY A 313 29.14 -7.26 -1.46
N GLU A 314 29.58 -7.58 -0.25
CA GLU A 314 28.76 -8.26 0.74
C GLU A 314 27.83 -7.25 1.42
N ILE A 315 26.54 -7.55 1.45
CA ILE A 315 25.51 -6.73 2.11
C ILE A 315 24.76 -7.56 3.13
N LYS A 316 24.67 -7.00 4.34
CA LYS A 316 24.02 -7.64 5.48
C LYS A 316 22.54 -7.26 5.50
N ILE A 317 21.67 -8.25 5.49
CA ILE A 317 20.23 -8.10 5.67
C ILE A 317 19.93 -7.98 7.16
N ARG A 318 19.23 -6.93 7.55
CA ARG A 318 18.90 -6.56 8.94
C ARG A 318 17.45 -6.80 9.32
N LYS A 319 16.55 -6.84 8.35
CA LYS A 319 15.12 -7.00 8.60
C LYS A 319 14.46 -7.83 7.51
N VAL A 320 13.55 -8.71 7.91
CA VAL A 320 12.65 -9.45 7.02
C VAL A 320 11.24 -9.29 7.53
N PHE A 321 10.30 -9.01 6.62
CA PHE A 321 8.87 -8.94 6.92
C PHE A 321 8.04 -9.17 5.66
N LEU A 322 6.73 -9.31 5.83
CA LEU A 322 5.77 -9.48 4.74
C LEU A 322 5.15 -8.14 4.34
N GLY A 323 4.81 -8.03 3.07
CA GLY A 323 4.08 -6.90 2.51
C GLY A 323 3.53 -7.26 1.14
N TYR A 324 3.21 -6.26 0.33
CA TYR A 324 2.69 -6.43 -1.02
C TYR A 324 3.56 -5.70 -2.04
N TYR A 325 3.65 -6.26 -3.25
CA TYR A 325 4.32 -5.58 -4.34
C TYR A 325 3.36 -4.64 -5.07
N ASP A 326 3.72 -3.37 -5.17
CA ASP A 326 3.00 -2.36 -5.96
C ASP A 326 3.80 -2.07 -7.24
N ALA A 327 3.45 -2.77 -8.31
CA ALA A 327 4.19 -2.73 -9.56
C ALA A 327 3.95 -1.42 -10.33
N GLU A 328 4.98 -0.90 -11.00
CA GLU A 328 4.80 0.24 -11.92
C GLU A 328 3.98 -0.13 -13.16
N GLN A 329 4.04 -1.40 -13.57
CA GLN A 329 3.24 -1.94 -14.65
C GLN A 329 2.02 -2.65 -14.07
N SER A 330 0.87 -2.51 -14.73
CA SER A 330 -0.35 -3.17 -14.30
C SER A 330 -0.17 -4.70 -14.31
N GLN A 331 -0.35 -5.33 -13.15
CA GLN A 331 -0.37 -6.78 -12.98
C GLN A 331 -1.79 -7.23 -12.66
N ASN A 332 -2.08 -8.53 -12.85
CA ASN A 332 -3.43 -9.08 -12.64
C ASN A 332 -3.82 -9.21 -11.16
N TYR A 333 -2.82 -9.18 -10.27
CA TYR A 333 -2.99 -9.43 -8.85
C TYR A 333 -2.03 -8.54 -8.05
N ALA A 334 -2.47 -8.06 -6.89
CA ALA A 334 -1.59 -7.55 -5.85
C ALA A 334 -1.21 -8.74 -4.96
N MET A 335 0.04 -9.18 -5.08
CA MET A 335 0.55 -10.40 -4.45
C MET A 335 1.46 -10.08 -3.27
N PRO A 336 1.44 -10.92 -2.23
CA PRO A 336 2.33 -10.77 -1.10
C PRO A 336 3.78 -11.07 -1.49
N ILE A 337 4.69 -10.35 -0.85
CA ILE A 337 6.14 -10.50 -0.98
C ILE A 337 6.81 -10.54 0.39
N TYR A 338 7.92 -11.25 0.47
CA TYR A 338 8.92 -11.04 1.51
C TYR A 338 9.78 -9.85 1.15
N ILE A 339 9.94 -8.91 2.08
CA ILE A 339 10.79 -7.74 1.96
C ILE A 339 12.00 -7.92 2.87
N PHE A 340 13.19 -7.86 2.27
CA PHE A 340 14.48 -7.94 2.94
C PHE A 340 15.12 -6.55 2.90
N LEU A 341 15.35 -5.96 4.07
CA LEU A 341 16.06 -4.67 4.19
C LEU A 341 17.47 -4.92 4.67
N GLY A 342 18.45 -4.34 3.99
CA GLY A 342 19.86 -4.47 4.31
C GLY A 342 20.56 -3.14 4.53
N ASP A 343 21.84 -3.26 4.90
CA ASP A 343 22.75 -2.12 4.98
C ASP A 343 22.84 -1.40 3.62
N LYS A 344 23.33 -0.15 3.64
CA LYS A 344 23.50 0.69 2.44
C LYS A 344 22.20 0.93 1.63
N GLY A 345 21.05 0.85 2.29
CA GLY A 345 19.76 1.10 1.67
C GLY A 345 19.28 -0.02 0.75
N LEU A 346 19.87 -1.22 0.84
CA LEU A 346 19.43 -2.36 0.05
C LEU A 346 18.01 -2.75 0.43
N VAL A 347 17.19 -2.94 -0.60
CA VAL A 347 15.86 -3.52 -0.50
C VAL A 347 15.75 -4.65 -1.51
N ALA A 348 15.25 -5.80 -1.07
CA ALA A 348 15.04 -6.95 -1.95
C ALA A 348 13.69 -7.60 -1.68
N TYR A 349 13.11 -8.17 -2.74
CA TYR A 349 11.78 -8.77 -2.74
C TYR A 349 11.82 -10.21 -3.24
N VAL A 350 11.02 -11.07 -2.62
CA VAL A 350 10.73 -12.42 -3.11
C VAL A 350 9.23 -12.63 -3.07
N SER A 351 8.67 -13.30 -4.09
CA SER A 351 7.24 -13.66 -4.06
C SER A 351 6.95 -14.58 -2.87
N ALA A 352 6.00 -14.19 -2.01
CA ALA A 352 5.67 -14.99 -0.84
C ALA A 352 4.84 -16.23 -1.23
N VAL A 353 4.04 -16.16 -2.29
CA VAL A 353 3.19 -17.29 -2.71
C VAL A 353 4.04 -18.50 -3.10
N LYS A 354 3.64 -19.70 -2.65
CA LYS A 354 4.34 -20.94 -3.01
C LYS A 354 4.30 -21.19 -4.52
N GLU A 355 5.41 -21.71 -5.07
CA GLU A 355 5.60 -21.89 -6.51
C GLU A 355 4.53 -22.78 -7.18
N GLU A 356 3.98 -23.75 -6.45
CA GLU A 356 2.92 -24.64 -6.95
C GLU A 356 1.63 -23.89 -7.37
N TRP A 357 1.42 -22.69 -6.80
CA TRP A 357 0.28 -21.81 -7.09
C TRP A 357 0.63 -20.68 -8.06
N VAL A 358 1.85 -20.67 -8.60
CA VAL A 358 2.31 -19.68 -9.58
C VAL A 358 2.53 -20.37 -10.92
N LYS A 359 2.05 -19.78 -12.01
CA LYS A 359 2.28 -20.30 -13.36
C LYS A 359 3.76 -20.23 -13.71
N LYS A 360 4.27 -21.30 -14.31
CA LYS A 360 5.64 -21.41 -14.80
C LYS A 360 5.81 -20.78 -16.17
#